data_AF-A0A916GDM1-F1
#
_entry.id   AF-A0A916GDM1-F1
#
_cell.length_a   1.000
_cell.length_b   1.000
_cell.length_c   1.000
_cell.angle_alpha   90.00
_cell.angle_beta   90.00
_cell.angle_gamma   90.00
#
_symmetry.space_group_name_H-M   'P 1'
#
loop_
_entity.id
_entity.type
_entity.pdbx_description
1 polymer ?
#
loop_
_entity_poly.entity_id
_entity_poly.type
_entity_poly.pdbx_seq_one_letter_code
_entity_poly.pdbx_strand_id
1 'polypeptide(L)'
;VRLIRLMCSGRLDPTFVLRALSEGADGVMITGCHPGECHYIEQNYKALRRFLLLRRVLSGLGIEPERVKLVWASAAEGARFAAETTAFVEEIRKLGPLNWGKADDGPQATDHDQPSFAHGKEMEVPA
;
A
#
# COMPACT_ATOMS: atom_id res chain seq x y z
N VAL A 1 2.63 -12.39 5.99
CA VAL A 1 2.21 -11.05 6.49
C VAL A 1 3.38 -10.43 7.23
N ARG A 2 3.67 -9.14 7.00
CA ARG A 2 4.70 -8.38 7.74
C ARG A 2 4.05 -7.19 8.44
N LEU A 3 4.23 -7.06 9.74
CA LEU A 3 3.61 -6.01 10.54
C LEU A 3 4.53 -4.79 10.65
N ILE A 4 3.96 -3.60 10.45
CA ILE A 4 4.62 -2.31 10.69
C ILE A 4 3.81 -1.58 11.75
N ARG A 5 4.44 -1.31 12.90
CA ARG A 5 3.76 -0.65 14.02
C ARG A 5 3.80 0.86 13.86
N LEU A 6 2.63 1.49 13.85
CA LEU A 6 2.45 2.92 14.04
C LEU A 6 1.74 3.15 15.38
N MET A 7 1.91 4.35 15.95
CA MET A 7 1.17 4.71 17.16
C MET A 7 -0.32 4.96 16.87
N CYS A 8 -0.65 5.38 15.64
CA CYS A 8 -2.01 5.68 15.22
C CYS A 8 -2.17 5.44 13.72
N SER A 9 -3.35 4.97 13.28
CA SER A 9 -3.72 4.93 11.87
C SER A 9 -3.68 6.33 11.22
N GLY A 10 -3.86 7.38 12.01
CA GLY A 10 -3.70 8.77 11.59
C GLY A 10 -2.31 9.15 11.09
N ARG A 11 -1.27 8.41 11.49
CA ARG A 11 0.10 8.60 11.00
C ARG A 11 0.32 7.98 9.62
N LEU A 12 -0.62 7.16 9.14
CA LEU A 12 -0.54 6.57 7.82
C LEU A 12 -0.53 7.67 6.75
N ASP A 13 0.59 7.73 6.04
CA ASP A 13 0.74 8.44 4.79
C ASP A 13 0.43 7.46 3.63
N PRO A 14 -0.42 7.83 2.64
CA PRO A 14 -0.71 6.97 1.49
C PRO A 14 0.53 6.51 0.72
N THR A 15 1.61 7.30 0.74
CA THR A 15 2.90 6.94 0.12
C THR A 15 3.49 5.65 0.71
N PHE A 16 3.23 5.34 1.98
CA PHE A 16 3.67 4.07 2.57
C PHE A 16 3.00 2.87 1.92
N VAL A 17 1.71 3.00 1.57
CA VAL A 17 0.95 1.93 0.93
C VAL A 17 1.43 1.75 -0.51
N LEU A 18 1.54 2.85 -1.26
CA LEU A 18 2.03 2.81 -2.64
C LEU A 18 3.44 2.23 -2.72
N ARG A 19 4.32 2.63 -1.81
CA ARG A 19 5.67 2.09 -1.72
C ARG A 19 5.67 0.59 -1.45
N ALA A 20 4.88 0.13 -0.48
CA ALA A 20 4.78 -1.29 -0.17
C ALA A 20 4.32 -2.12 -1.37
N LEU A 21 3.29 -1.65 -2.10
CA LEU A 21 2.82 -2.30 -3.31
C LEU A 21 3.90 -2.31 -4.40
N SER A 22 4.63 -1.20 -4.58
CA SER A 22 5.72 -1.10 -5.56
C SER A 22 6.94 -1.96 -5.24
N GLU A 23 7.18 -2.26 -3.96
CA GLU A 23 8.25 -3.13 -3.50
C GLU A 23 7.84 -4.62 -3.50
N GLY A 24 6.67 -4.95 -4.07
CA GLY A 24 6.22 -6.32 -4.30
C GLY A 24 5.20 -6.85 -3.29
N ALA A 25 4.53 -6.00 -2.51
CA ALA A 25 3.39 -6.44 -1.71
C ALA A 25 2.15 -6.65 -2.57
N ASP A 26 1.51 -7.82 -2.46
CA ASP A 26 0.27 -8.11 -3.20
C ASP A 26 -0.97 -7.45 -2.61
N GLY A 27 -0.89 -7.04 -1.34
CA GLY A 27 -1.92 -6.31 -0.64
C GLY A 27 -1.45 -5.70 0.68
N VAL A 28 -2.12 -4.63 1.11
CA VAL A 28 -1.81 -3.86 2.31
C VAL A 28 -3.05 -3.71 3.18
N MET A 29 -2.97 -4.22 4.42
CA MET A 29 -4.02 -4.04 5.42
C MET A 29 -3.64 -2.91 6.38
N ILE A 30 -4.54 -1.95 6.56
CA ILE A 30 -4.43 -0.84 7.52
C ILE A 30 -5.35 -1.16 8.67
N THR A 31 -4.86 -1.06 9.91
CA THR A 31 -5.68 -1.25 11.10
C THR A 31 -5.72 -0.01 11.98
N GLY A 32 -6.84 0.21 12.67
CA GLY A 32 -6.95 1.28 13.66
C GLY A 32 -8.10 1.06 14.65
N CYS A 33 -8.19 1.97 15.63
CA CYS A 33 -9.29 2.01 16.59
C CYS A 33 -10.62 2.32 15.89
N HIS A 34 -11.73 1.87 16.47
CA HIS A 34 -13.07 2.22 15.99
C HIS A 34 -13.28 3.73 15.89
N PRO A 35 -14.04 4.21 14.90
CA PRO A 35 -14.54 5.58 14.88
C PRO A 35 -15.20 5.92 16.22
N GLY A 36 -14.79 7.03 16.85
CA GLY A 36 -15.25 7.43 18.19
C GLY A 36 -14.37 6.93 19.35
N GLU A 37 -13.53 5.93 19.15
CA GLU A 37 -12.63 5.36 20.18
C GLU A 37 -11.15 5.71 19.95
N CYS A 38 -10.87 6.73 19.14
CA CYS A 38 -9.50 7.06 18.80
C CYS A 38 -8.76 7.66 20.01
N HIS A 39 -7.64 7.05 20.38
CA HIS A 39 -6.74 7.62 21.40
C HIS A 39 -6.24 9.02 21.04
N TYR A 40 -6.11 9.32 19.75
CA TYR A 40 -5.71 10.62 19.22
C TYR A 40 -6.90 11.42 18.68
N ILE A 41 -8.08 11.25 19.31
CA ILE A 41 -9.32 12.00 19.10
C ILE A 41 -10.01 11.70 17.76
N GLU A 42 -9.45 12.19 16.66
CA GLU A 42 -10.10 12.12 15.34
C GLU A 42 -9.18 11.62 14.21
N GLN A 43 -7.95 11.20 14.53
CA GLN A 43 -7.00 10.89 13.45
C GLN A 43 -7.38 9.65 12.64
N ASN A 44 -8.15 8.71 13.20
CA ASN A 44 -8.71 7.59 12.43
C ASN A 44 -9.71 8.04 11.36
N TYR A 45 -10.47 9.11 11.57
CA TYR A 45 -11.31 9.70 10.51
C TYR A 45 -10.48 10.30 9.37
N LYS A 46 -9.31 10.89 9.68
CA LYS A 46 -8.35 11.32 8.64
C LYS A 46 -7.81 10.12 7.87
N ALA A 47 -7.50 9.03 8.57
CA ALA A 47 -7.08 7.78 7.93
C ALA A 47 -8.17 7.21 7.01
N LEU A 48 -9.44 7.23 7.44
CA LEU A 48 -10.57 6.83 6.60
C LEU A 48 -10.67 7.66 5.32
N ARG A 49 -10.58 8.98 5.42
CA ARG A 49 -10.60 9.87 4.24
C ARG A 49 -9.45 9.57 3.28
N ARG A 50 -8.23 9.39 3.81
CA ARG A 50 -7.05 9.02 3.01
C ARG A 50 -7.19 7.65 2.36
N PHE A 51 -7.73 6.67 3.08
CA PHE A 51 -8.00 5.33 2.56
C PHE A 51 -8.98 5.36 1.37
N LEU A 52 -10.09 6.10 1.50
CA LEU A 52 -11.07 6.24 0.42
C LEU A 52 -10.47 6.91 -0.82
N LEU A 53 -9.65 7.95 -0.63
CA LEU A 53 -8.93 8.59 -1.74
C LEU A 53 -7.91 7.63 -2.37
N LEU A 54 -7.14 6.91 -1.54
CA LEU A 54 -6.15 5.94 -2.00
C LEU A 54 -6.78 4.85 -2.86
N ARG A 55 -7.94 4.30 -2.49
CA ARG A 55 -8.65 3.32 -3.33
C ARG A 55 -8.97 3.89 -4.72
N ARG A 56 -9.42 5.15 -4.81
CA ARG A 56 -9.68 5.81 -6.09
C ARG A 56 -8.41 6.01 -6.91
N VAL A 57 -7.31 6.38 -6.26
CA VAL A 57 -6.00 6.52 -6.92
C VAL A 57 -5.55 5.17 -7.47
N LEU A 58 -5.66 4.09 -6.71
CA LEU A 58 -5.30 2.75 -7.17
C LEU A 58 -6.13 2.32 -8.38
N SER A 59 -7.45 2.52 -8.35
CA SER A 59 -8.29 2.24 -9.52
C SER A 59 -7.89 3.05 -10.75
N GLY A 60 -7.52 4.33 -10.58
CA GLY A 60 -7.01 5.17 -11.67
C GLY A 60 -5.65 4.71 -12.24
N LEU A 61 -4.88 3.95 -11.45
CA LEU A 61 -3.63 3.32 -11.88
C LEU A 61 -3.82 1.90 -12.45
N GLY A 62 -5.07 1.43 -12.58
CA GLY A 62 -5.36 0.06 -13.04
C GLY A 62 -5.09 -1.02 -11.99
N ILE A 63 -4.94 -0.64 -10.73
CA ILE A 63 -4.71 -1.58 -9.62
C ILE A 63 -6.02 -1.83 -8.90
N GLU A 64 -6.29 -3.09 -8.58
CA GLU A 64 -7.51 -3.52 -7.91
C GLU A 64 -7.58 -2.86 -6.52
N PRO A 65 -8.59 -2.02 -6.25
CA PRO A 65 -8.69 -1.28 -5.00
C PRO A 65 -8.93 -2.21 -3.78
N GLU A 66 -9.27 -3.47 -4.02
CA GLU A 66 -9.37 -4.56 -3.04
C GLU A 66 -8.00 -4.95 -2.46
N ARG A 67 -6.89 -4.60 -3.13
CA ARG A 67 -5.53 -4.81 -2.62
C ARG A 67 -5.21 -3.98 -1.38
N VAL A 68 -6.06 -3.02 -1.01
CA VAL A 68 -5.93 -2.26 0.22
C VAL A 68 -7.20 -2.38 1.05
N LYS A 69 -7.06 -2.81 2.31
CA LYS A 69 -8.17 -2.98 3.25
C LYS A 69 -7.97 -2.16 4.50
N LEU A 70 -9.03 -1.53 5.00
CA LEU A 70 -9.06 -0.82 6.27
C LEU A 70 -9.92 -1.61 7.26
N VAL A 71 -9.31 -1.99 8.38
CA VAL A 71 -9.96 -2.77 9.44
C VAL A 71 -9.97 -1.95 10.73
N TRP A 72 -11.14 -1.86 11.34
CA TRP A 72 -11.30 -1.29 12.68
C TRP A 72 -11.37 -2.41 13.71
N ALA A 73 -10.43 -2.40 14.65
CA ALA A 73 -10.37 -3.38 15.74
C ALA A 73 -9.79 -2.70 17.00
N SER A 74 -10.44 -2.89 18.14
CA SER A 74 -9.95 -2.48 19.45
C SER A 74 -8.85 -3.43 19.95
N ALA A 75 -8.16 -3.03 21.02
CA ALA A 75 -7.12 -3.86 21.63
C ALA A 75 -7.65 -5.20 22.20
N ALA A 76 -8.94 -5.28 22.52
CA ALA A 76 -9.57 -6.49 23.05
C ALA A 76 -10.08 -7.45 21.95
N GLU A 77 -10.11 -7.02 20.68
CA GLU A 77 -10.72 -7.75 19.57
C GLU A 77 -9.70 -8.61 18.78
N GLY A 78 -8.82 -9.33 19.49
CA GLY A 78 -7.79 -10.16 18.85
C GLY A 78 -8.35 -11.23 17.89
N ALA A 79 -9.46 -11.87 18.26
CA ALA A 79 -10.11 -12.88 17.42
C ALA A 79 -10.64 -12.28 16.10
N ARG A 80 -11.22 -11.08 16.16
CA ARG A 80 -11.69 -10.34 14.97
C ARG A 80 -10.52 -9.96 14.08
N PHE A 81 -9.44 -9.42 14.65
CA PHE A 81 -8.24 -9.07 13.89
C PHE A 81 -7.68 -10.29 13.14
N ALA A 82 -7.60 -11.45 13.80
CA ALA A 82 -7.14 -12.69 13.17
C ALA A 82 -8.08 -13.14 12.03
N ALA A 83 -9.40 -13.08 12.25
CA ALA A 83 -10.39 -13.43 11.23
C ALA A 83 -10.31 -12.50 10.00
N GLU A 84 -10.24 -11.18 10.22
CA GLU A 84 -10.12 -10.18 9.14
C GLU A 84 -8.81 -10.31 8.36
N THR A 85 -7.70 -10.58 9.07
CA THR A 85 -6.41 -10.83 8.43
C THR A 85 -6.47 -12.07 7.54
N THR A 86 -7.08 -13.16 8.03
CA THR A 86 -7.22 -14.41 7.27
C THR A 86 -8.10 -14.20 6.04
N ALA A 87 -9.27 -13.56 6.21
CA ALA A 87 -10.16 -13.23 5.11
C ALA A 87 -9.48 -12.37 4.05
N PHE A 88 -8.71 -11.36 4.48
CA PHE A 88 -7.97 -10.49 3.57
C PHE A 88 -6.89 -11.26 2.80
N VAL A 89 -6.14 -12.15 3.44
CA VAL A 89 -5.15 -12.98 2.75
C VAL A 89 -5.82 -13.85 1.68
N GLU A 90 -6.99 -14.43 1.96
CA GLU A 90 -7.75 -15.20 0.96
C GLU A 90 -8.29 -14.32 -0.19
N GLU A 91 -8.74 -13.09 0.10
CA GLU A 91 -9.12 -12.11 -0.92
C GLU A 91 -7.93 -11.81 -1.86
N ILE A 92 -6.74 -11.53 -1.30
CA ILE A 92 -5.54 -11.24 -2.09
C ILE A 92 -5.07 -12.47 -2.88
N ARG A 93 -5.13 -13.68 -2.31
CA ARG A 93 -4.79 -14.91 -3.03
C ARG A 93 -5.63 -15.12 -4.28
N LYS A 94 -6.92 -14.76 -4.24
CA LYS A 94 -7.83 -14.84 -5.41
C LYS A 94 -7.50 -13.80 -6.48
N LEU A 95 -6.99 -12.63 -6.10
CA LEU A 95 -6.53 -11.60 -7.04
C LEU A 95 -5.19 -11.96 -7.69
N GLY A 96 -4.45 -12.90 -7.11
CA GLY A 96 -3.12 -13.26 -7.58
C GLY A 96 -2.07 -12.17 -7.32
N PRO A 97 -0.82 -12.40 -7.79
CA PRO A 97 0.29 -11.51 -7.51
C PRO A 97 0.09 -10.12 -8.14
N LEU A 98 0.47 -9.08 -7.40
CA LEU A 98 0.52 -7.73 -7.94
C LEU A 98 1.81 -7.58 -8.74
N ASN A 99 1.73 -7.73 -10.06
CA ASN A 99 2.84 -7.58 -11.01
C ASN A 99 3.23 -6.11 -11.21
N TRP A 100 3.54 -5.40 -10.12
CA TRP A 100 3.85 -3.98 -10.14
C TRP A 100 5.08 -3.70 -11.02
N GLY A 101 4.88 -3.02 -12.15
CA GLY A 101 5.96 -2.64 -13.06
C GLY A 101 6.48 -3.77 -13.96
N LYS A 102 5.84 -4.95 -13.99
CA LYS A 102 6.03 -5.88 -15.11
C LYS A 102 5.07 -5.46 -16.21
N ALA A 103 5.60 -5.00 -17.33
CA ALA A 103 4.81 -4.86 -18.55
C ALA A 103 4.20 -6.22 -18.88
N ASP A 104 2.96 -6.21 -19.36
CA ASP A 104 2.26 -7.38 -19.89
C ASP A 104 3.23 -8.17 -20.80
N ASP A 105 3.44 -9.45 -20.51
CA ASP A 105 4.40 -10.31 -21.21
C ASP A 105 3.87 -10.66 -22.62
N GLY A 106 3.77 -9.65 -23.49
CA GLY A 106 3.72 -9.87 -24.94
C GLY A 106 4.98 -10.64 -25.40
N PRO A 107 4.92 -11.38 -26.52
CA PRO A 107 5.96 -12.34 -26.88
C PRO A 107 7.32 -11.63 -26.91
N GLN A 108 8.23 -12.13 -26.07
CA GLN A 108 9.54 -11.55 -25.78
C GLN A 108 10.26 -11.16 -27.08
N ALA A 109 10.28 -9.86 -27.37
CA ALA A 109 11.13 -9.32 -28.41
C ALA A 109 12.58 -9.48 -27.96
N THR A 110 13.33 -10.18 -28.79
CA THR A 110 14.71 -10.58 -28.59
C THR A 110 15.63 -9.40 -28.28
N ASP A 111 16.48 -9.63 -27.30
CA ASP A 111 17.78 -8.99 -27.02
C ASP A 111 18.33 -8.17 -28.20
N HIS A 112 18.34 -6.83 -28.07
CA HIS A 112 19.25 -5.85 -28.71
C HIS A 112 18.69 -4.42 -28.56
N ASP A 113 18.87 -3.77 -27.40
CA ASP A 113 19.21 -2.33 -27.33
C ASP A 113 19.41 -1.87 -25.87
N GLN A 114 20.66 -1.63 -25.48
CA GLN A 114 20.98 -0.82 -24.30
C GLN A 114 21.32 0.60 -24.76
N PRO A 115 20.76 1.66 -24.16
CA PRO A 115 21.42 2.96 -24.13
C PRO A 115 22.14 3.16 -22.79
N SER A 116 23.42 3.47 -22.91
CA SER A 116 24.38 3.72 -21.85
C SER A 116 24.08 5.00 -21.06
N PHE A 117 24.03 4.89 -19.72
CA PHE A 117 23.99 6.04 -18.82
C PHE A 117 25.38 6.70 -18.75
N ALA A 118 25.60 7.72 -19.58
CA ALA A 118 26.73 8.63 -19.44
C ALA A 118 26.53 9.53 -18.19
N HIS A 119 27.47 9.44 -17.26
CA HIS A 119 27.52 10.23 -16.03
C HIS A 119 27.82 11.71 -16.37
N GLY A 120 26.89 12.61 -16.05
CA GLY A 120 27.03 14.06 -16.18
C GLY A 120 27.23 14.76 -14.82
N LYS A 121 28.51 14.96 -14.49
CA LYS A 121 29.18 15.97 -13.66
C LYS A 121 28.37 16.94 -12.76
N GLU A 122 28.85 17.06 -11.52
CA GLU A 122 28.47 18.00 -10.45
C GLU A 122 28.38 19.47 -10.90
N MET A 123 27.40 20.18 -10.35
CA MET A 123 27.17 21.61 -10.53
C MET A 123 27.61 22.35 -9.26
N GLU A 124 28.75 23.03 -9.33
CA GLU A 124 29.30 23.91 -8.30
C GLU A 124 28.42 25.15 -8.10
N VAL A 125 28.16 25.49 -6.83
CA VAL A 125 27.44 26.70 -6.41
C VAL A 125 28.49 27.74 -6.00
N PRO A 126 28.55 28.93 -6.62
CA PRO A 126 29.52 29.96 -6.22
C PRO A 126 29.08 30.67 -4.92
N ALA A 127 30.09 31.08 -4.14
CA ALA A 127 29.99 31.79 -2.87
C ALA A 127 29.43 33.21 -2.98
#